data_AF-A0A847QET1-F1
#
_entry.id   AF-A0A847QET1-F1
#
_cell.length_a   1.000
_cell.length_b   1.000
_cell.length_c   1.000
_cell.angle_alpha   90.00
_cell.angle_beta   90.00
_cell.angle_gamma   90.00
#
_symmetry.space_group_name_H-M   'P 1'
#
loop_
_entity.id
_entity.type
_entity.pdbx_description
1 polymer ?
#
loop_
_entity_poly.entity_id
_entity_poly.type
_entity_poly.pdbx_seq_one_letter_code
_entity_poly.pdbx_strand_id
1 'polypeptide(L)'
;MFNATILLLGLAAGIIHLIVKRRSLNKTRGMELLVLYCIFFGIGLVSMAAFIGQVFFPERVASMLGWALSPLHKDIAIYAGVWGLLGLMAIWIRGSFVHAVVIGWSVFMLGAGVGHITGASVPASSAAANFGSIYLDMGATLLIILLWAAWLGMRRYKSHHC
;
A
#
# COMPACT_ATOMS: atom_id res chain seq x y z
N MET A 1 -6.65 4.17 11.39
CA MET A 1 -7.51 2.98 11.58
C MET A 1 -8.16 2.54 10.28
N PHE A 2 -8.85 3.42 9.53
CA PHE A 2 -9.50 3.10 8.25
C PHE A 2 -8.59 2.39 7.22
N ASN A 3 -7.38 2.89 6.97
CA ASN A 3 -6.45 2.29 6.00
C ASN A 3 -6.05 0.86 6.38
N ALA A 4 -5.80 0.61 7.66
CA ALA A 4 -5.47 -0.72 8.17
C ALA A 4 -6.62 -1.70 7.96
N THR A 5 -7.86 -1.25 8.19
CA THR A 5 -9.05 -2.05 7.95
C THR A 5 -9.15 -2.48 6.49
N ILE A 6 -8.93 -1.58 5.53
CA ILE A 6 -8.95 -1.92 4.09
C ILE A 6 -7.89 -2.97 3.76
N LEU A 7 -6.66 -2.80 4.26
CA LEU A 7 -5.58 -3.76 4.04
C LEU A 7 -5.91 -5.13 4.63
N LEU A 8 -6.41 -5.18 5.87
CA LEU A 8 -6.79 -6.42 6.55
C LEU A 8 -7.95 -7.11 5.85
N LEU A 9 -8.93 -6.36 5.32
CA LEU A 9 -9.99 -6.91 4.48
C LEU A 9 -9.43 -7.50 3.19
N GLY A 10 -8.47 -6.83 2.54
CA GLY A 10 -7.78 -7.35 1.37
C GLY A 10 -7.04 -8.66 1.67
N LEU A 11 -6.32 -8.71 2.80
CA LEU A 11 -5.62 -9.91 3.24
C LEU A 11 -6.60 -11.06 3.53
N ALA A 12 -7.67 -10.78 4.26
CA ALA A 12 -8.72 -11.76 4.56
C ALA A 12 -9.38 -12.28 3.27
N ALA A 13 -9.76 -11.38 2.35
CA ALA A 13 -10.35 -11.76 1.07
C ALA A 13 -9.39 -12.60 0.21
N GLY A 14 -8.10 -12.25 0.19
CA GLY A 14 -7.06 -13.05 -0.48
C GLY A 14 -6.91 -14.44 0.13
N ILE A 15 -6.87 -14.55 1.45
CA ILE A 15 -6.80 -15.82 2.18
C ILE A 15 -8.05 -16.67 1.91
N ILE A 16 -9.25 -16.09 1.96
CA ILE A 16 -10.50 -16.78 1.65
C ILE A 16 -10.46 -17.30 0.20
N HIS A 17 -10.05 -16.48 -0.75
CA HIS A 17 -9.91 -16.89 -2.15
C HIS A 17 -8.91 -18.06 -2.29
N LEU A 18 -7.77 -18.01 -1.57
CA LEU A 18 -6.82 -19.12 -1.54
C LEU A 18 -7.43 -20.40 -0.99
N ILE A 19 -8.18 -20.32 0.12
CA ILE A 19 -8.83 -21.48 0.72
C ILE A 19 -9.84 -22.10 -0.26
N VAL A 20 -10.65 -21.27 -0.92
CA VAL A 20 -11.65 -21.70 -1.91
C VAL A 20 -10.99 -22.36 -3.12
N LYS A 21 -9.86 -21.82 -3.60
CA LYS A 21 -9.16 -22.30 -4.80
C LYS A 21 -7.94 -23.19 -4.52
N ARG A 22 -7.78 -23.66 -3.28
CA ARG A 22 -6.59 -24.41 -2.81
C ARG A 22 -6.26 -25.65 -3.63
N ARG A 23 -7.27 -26.29 -4.22
CA ARG A 23 -7.10 -27.50 -5.06
C ARG A 23 -6.69 -27.19 -6.50
N SER A 24 -6.94 -25.97 -6.97
CA SER A 24 -6.70 -25.55 -8.36
C SER A 24 -5.45 -24.67 -8.52
N LEU A 25 -4.94 -24.09 -7.44
CA LEU A 25 -3.80 -23.18 -7.48
C LEU A 25 -2.54 -23.86 -6.97
N ASN A 26 -1.46 -23.77 -7.75
CA ASN A 26 -0.13 -24.08 -7.24
C ASN A 26 0.33 -23.00 -6.25
N LYS A 27 1.31 -23.33 -5.39
CA LYS A 27 1.82 -22.45 -4.34
C LYS A 27 2.26 -21.08 -4.87
N THR A 28 2.98 -21.05 -6.00
CA THR A 28 3.47 -19.81 -6.63
C THR A 28 2.32 -18.90 -7.06
N ARG A 29 1.30 -19.45 -7.72
CA ARG A 29 0.13 -18.69 -8.17
C ARG A 29 -0.75 -18.24 -7.01
N GLY A 30 -0.81 -19.05 -5.95
CA GLY A 30 -1.46 -18.65 -4.70
C GLY A 30 -0.79 -17.43 -4.06
N MET A 31 0.55 -17.42 -3.98
CA MET A 31 1.26 -16.26 -3.44
C MET A 31 1.13 -15.02 -4.32
N GLU A 32 1.16 -15.18 -5.64
CA GLU A 32 0.88 -14.07 -6.58
C GLU A 32 -0.49 -13.46 -6.30
N LEU A 33 -1.50 -14.30 -6.08
CA LEU A 33 -2.86 -13.86 -5.76
C LEU A 33 -2.86 -13.05 -4.46
N LEU A 34 -2.19 -13.53 -3.41
CA LEU A 34 -2.13 -12.80 -2.14
C LEU A 34 -1.46 -11.42 -2.29
N VAL A 35 -0.34 -11.36 -3.03
CA VAL A 35 0.35 -10.09 -3.35
C VAL A 35 -0.59 -9.14 -4.10
N LEU A 36 -1.31 -9.63 -5.10
CA LEU A 36 -2.26 -8.82 -5.88
C LEU A 36 -3.41 -8.27 -5.02
N TYR A 37 -3.93 -9.05 -4.07
CA TYR A 37 -4.93 -8.56 -3.13
C TYR A 37 -4.37 -7.47 -2.21
N CYS A 38 -3.16 -7.66 -1.67
CA CYS A 38 -2.52 -6.63 -0.84
C CYS A 38 -2.22 -5.35 -1.62
N ILE A 39 -1.82 -5.44 -2.89
CA ILE A 39 -1.62 -4.27 -3.75
C ILE A 39 -2.97 -3.58 -4.05
N PHE A 40 -3.98 -4.33 -4.49
CA PHE A 40 -5.27 -3.75 -4.85
C PHE A 40 -5.93 -3.01 -3.69
N PHE A 41 -5.99 -3.66 -2.52
CA PHE A 41 -6.62 -3.08 -1.34
C PHE A 41 -5.70 -2.08 -0.64
N GLY A 42 -4.47 -2.49 -0.33
CA GLY A 42 -3.52 -1.73 0.48
C GLY A 42 -2.88 -0.55 -0.22
N ILE A 43 -2.69 -0.63 -1.55
CA ILE A 43 -2.17 0.48 -2.35
C ILE A 43 -3.32 1.15 -3.10
N GLY A 44 -4.09 0.38 -3.87
CA GLY A 44 -5.12 0.90 -4.76
C GLY A 44 -6.26 1.61 -4.01
N LEU A 45 -7.05 0.87 -3.24
CA LEU A 45 -8.22 1.42 -2.54
C LEU A 45 -7.84 2.44 -1.47
N VAL A 46 -6.79 2.19 -0.69
CA VAL A 46 -6.32 3.14 0.33
C VAL A 46 -5.91 4.48 -0.31
N SER A 47 -5.09 4.44 -1.36
CA SER A 47 -4.61 5.68 -2.00
C SER A 47 -5.74 6.39 -2.77
N MET A 48 -6.67 5.63 -3.36
CA MET A 48 -7.86 6.22 -3.99
C MET A 48 -8.78 6.90 -2.98
N ALA A 49 -8.98 6.30 -1.80
CA ALA A 49 -9.72 6.95 -0.72
C ALA A 49 -9.01 8.23 -0.24
N ALA A 50 -7.69 8.20 -0.13
CA ALA A 50 -6.89 9.39 0.21
C ALA A 50 -7.01 10.48 -0.87
N PHE A 51 -6.95 10.11 -2.16
CA PHE A 51 -7.17 11.03 -3.28
C PHE A 51 -8.53 11.71 -3.21
N ILE A 52 -9.61 10.93 -3.08
CA ILE A 52 -10.98 11.45 -2.96
C ILE A 52 -11.08 12.39 -1.75
N GLY A 53 -10.54 11.99 -0.60
CA GLY A 53 -10.52 12.81 0.60
C GLY A 53 -9.82 14.15 0.39
N GLN A 54 -8.64 14.15 -0.23
CA GLN A 54 -7.85 15.36 -0.42
C GLN A 54 -8.37 16.27 -1.55
N VAL A 55 -8.98 15.73 -2.60
CA VAL A 55 -9.56 16.54 -3.68
C VAL A 55 -10.87 17.19 -3.24
N PHE A 56 -11.77 16.42 -2.63
CA PHE A 56 -13.13 16.89 -2.36
C PHE A 56 -13.32 17.46 -0.95
N PHE A 57 -12.46 17.10 0.01
CA PHE A 57 -12.56 17.54 1.41
C PHE A 57 -11.21 18.01 1.99
N PRO A 58 -10.48 18.89 1.30
CA PRO A 58 -9.11 19.25 1.69
C PRO A 58 -9.02 19.92 3.07
N GLU A 59 -9.99 20.76 3.46
CA GLU A 59 -10.01 21.42 4.77
C GLU A 59 -10.12 20.39 5.91
N ARG A 60 -10.99 19.39 5.73
CA ARG A 60 -11.19 18.31 6.71
C ARG A 60 -9.94 17.44 6.81
N VAL A 61 -9.30 17.11 5.69
CA VAL A 61 -8.07 16.31 5.72
C VAL A 61 -6.94 17.11 6.39
N ALA A 62 -6.77 18.38 6.03
CA ALA A 62 -5.78 19.27 6.64
C ALA A 62 -5.98 19.35 8.16
N SER A 63 -7.22 19.55 8.64
CA SER A 63 -7.52 19.59 10.07
C SER A 63 -7.25 18.26 10.78
N MET A 64 -7.56 17.13 10.14
CA MET A 64 -7.29 15.80 10.70
C MET A 64 -5.80 15.49 10.82
N LEU A 65 -4.98 16.01 9.90
CA LEU A 65 -3.53 15.88 9.91
C LEU A 65 -2.83 16.94 10.77
N GLY A 66 -3.56 17.95 11.25
CA GLY A 66 -2.99 19.10 11.96
C GLY A 66 -2.14 19.99 11.05
N TRP A 67 -2.40 19.99 9.74
CA TRP A 67 -1.66 20.78 8.76
C TRP A 67 -2.44 22.03 8.36
N ALA A 68 -1.72 23.10 8.06
CA ALA A 68 -2.33 24.26 7.42
C ALA A 68 -2.74 23.93 5.98
N LEU A 69 -3.94 24.35 5.59
CA LEU A 69 -4.38 24.20 4.20
C LEU A 69 -3.44 24.98 3.27
N SER A 70 -2.93 24.31 2.24
CA SER A 70 -1.91 24.87 1.36
C SER A 70 -1.98 24.21 -0.03
N PRO A 71 -1.40 24.83 -1.08
CA PRO A 71 -1.35 24.25 -2.42
C PRO A 71 -0.79 22.83 -2.46
N LEU A 72 0.10 22.48 -1.52
CA LEU A 72 0.70 21.16 -1.36
C LEU A 72 -0.35 20.03 -1.23
N HIS A 73 -1.53 20.30 -0.67
CA HIS A 73 -2.60 19.31 -0.57
C HIS A 73 -3.06 18.80 -1.94
N LYS A 74 -3.06 19.66 -2.97
CA LYS A 74 -3.40 19.25 -4.34
C LYS A 74 -2.36 18.31 -4.91
N ASP A 75 -1.08 18.57 -4.66
CA ASP A 75 0.01 17.71 -5.12
C ASP A 75 -0.08 16.34 -4.44
N ILE A 76 -0.26 16.32 -3.11
CA ILE A 76 -0.42 15.07 -2.35
C ILE A 76 -1.66 14.31 -2.81
N ALA A 77 -2.75 14.99 -3.12
CA ALA A 77 -3.92 14.38 -3.73
C ALA A 77 -3.55 13.68 -5.04
N ILE A 78 -2.93 14.38 -5.99
CA ILE A 78 -2.53 13.81 -7.28
C ILE A 78 -1.63 12.60 -7.10
N TYR A 79 -0.63 12.67 -6.20
CA TYR A 79 0.23 11.53 -5.88
C TYR A 79 -0.58 10.32 -5.35
N ALA A 80 -1.53 10.54 -4.45
CA ALA A 80 -2.42 9.49 -3.96
C ALA A 80 -3.29 8.91 -5.10
N GLY A 81 -3.76 9.74 -6.02
CA GLY A 81 -4.52 9.31 -7.19
C GLY A 81 -3.71 8.40 -8.12
N VAL A 82 -2.45 8.77 -8.39
CA VAL A 82 -1.53 7.96 -9.19
C VAL A 82 -1.32 6.59 -8.56
N TRP A 83 -1.00 6.52 -7.27
CA TRP A 83 -0.83 5.24 -6.58
C TRP A 83 -2.13 4.44 -6.51
N GLY A 84 -3.27 5.12 -6.36
CA GLY A 84 -4.58 4.49 -6.39
C GLY A 84 -4.83 3.78 -7.73
N LEU A 85 -4.60 4.48 -8.83
CA LEU A 85 -4.74 3.90 -10.18
C LEU A 85 -3.77 2.73 -10.39
N LEU A 86 -2.49 2.90 -10.07
CA LEU A 86 -1.48 1.84 -10.25
C LEU A 86 -1.82 0.59 -9.42
N GLY A 87 -2.21 0.78 -8.15
CA GLY A 87 -2.58 -0.32 -7.27
C GLY A 87 -3.84 -1.05 -7.73
N LEU A 88 -4.87 -0.31 -8.19
CA LEU A 88 -6.08 -0.91 -8.74
C LEU A 88 -5.77 -1.67 -10.04
N MET A 89 -4.97 -1.10 -10.93
CA MET A 89 -4.65 -1.69 -12.23
C MET A 89 -3.86 -3.01 -12.14
N ALA A 90 -3.20 -3.25 -11.00
CA ALA A 90 -2.30 -4.39 -10.82
C ALA A 90 -2.97 -5.76 -10.99
N ILE A 91 -4.26 -5.89 -10.64
CA ILE A 91 -4.99 -7.17 -10.76
C ILE A 91 -5.22 -7.59 -12.21
N TRP A 92 -5.28 -6.63 -13.14
CA TRP A 92 -5.51 -6.87 -14.56
C TRP A 92 -4.20 -6.99 -15.34
N ILE A 93 -3.24 -6.08 -15.13
CA ILE A 93 -1.98 -6.06 -15.90
C ILE A 93 -1.02 -7.18 -15.47
N ARG A 94 -0.84 -7.35 -14.14
CA ARG A 94 -0.02 -8.42 -13.54
C ARG A 94 1.44 -8.43 -14.07
N GLY A 95 2.16 -9.53 -13.86
CA GLY A 95 3.49 -9.72 -14.44
C GLY A 95 4.53 -8.70 -13.95
N SER A 96 5.29 -8.10 -14.87
CA SER A 96 6.32 -7.09 -14.54
C SER A 96 5.74 -5.86 -13.86
N PHE A 97 4.50 -5.47 -14.17
CA PHE A 97 3.82 -4.33 -13.58
C PHE A 97 3.74 -4.39 -12.05
N VAL A 98 3.48 -5.59 -11.50
CA VAL A 98 3.46 -5.81 -10.04
C VAL A 98 4.78 -5.41 -9.39
N HIS A 99 5.91 -5.71 -10.04
CA HIS A 99 7.24 -5.37 -9.52
C HIS A 99 7.44 -3.86 -9.53
N ALA A 100 7.04 -3.18 -10.60
CA ALA A 100 7.14 -1.74 -10.70
C ALA A 100 6.31 -1.03 -9.61
N VAL A 101 5.07 -1.48 -9.38
CA VAL A 101 4.21 -0.94 -8.32
C VAL A 101 4.83 -1.17 -6.94
N VAL A 102 5.27 -2.40 -6.64
CA VAL A 102 5.87 -2.71 -5.33
C VAL A 102 7.15 -1.90 -5.10
N ILE A 103 8.06 -1.85 -6.06
CA ILE A 103 9.33 -1.11 -5.93
C ILE A 103 9.06 0.39 -5.72
N GLY A 104 8.25 0.99 -6.58
CA GLY A 104 7.95 2.42 -6.51
C GLY A 104 7.23 2.80 -5.22
N TRP A 105 6.20 2.02 -4.83
CA TRP A 105 5.48 2.22 -3.58
C TRP A 105 6.40 2.08 -2.37
N SER A 106 7.32 1.11 -2.41
CA SER A 106 8.27 0.87 -1.33
C SER A 106 9.20 2.05 -1.12
N VAL A 107 9.77 2.59 -2.20
CA VAL A 107 10.63 3.77 -2.12
C VAL A 107 9.85 4.97 -1.57
N PHE A 108 8.63 5.19 -2.07
CA PHE A 108 7.78 6.29 -1.63
C PHE A 108 7.40 6.19 -0.15
N MET A 109 6.84 5.06 0.29
CA MET A 109 6.31 4.92 1.65
C MET A 109 7.40 4.77 2.70
N LEU A 110 8.52 4.11 2.39
CA LEU A 110 9.66 4.08 3.31
C LEU A 110 10.31 5.46 3.41
N GLY A 111 10.42 6.20 2.30
CA GLY A 111 10.89 7.58 2.29
C GLY A 111 9.97 8.51 3.12
N ALA A 112 8.65 8.40 2.95
CA ALA A 112 7.68 9.11 3.75
C ALA A 112 7.77 8.75 5.25
N GLY A 113 7.92 7.46 5.57
CA GLY A 113 8.13 6.98 6.93
C GLY A 113 9.37 7.58 7.59
N VAL A 114 10.51 7.62 6.87
CA VAL A 114 11.73 8.31 7.35
C VAL A 114 11.47 9.80 7.55
N GLY A 115 10.80 10.46 6.61
CA GLY A 115 10.39 11.86 6.74
C GLY A 115 9.60 12.12 8.03
N HIS A 116 8.62 11.26 8.33
CA HIS A 116 7.83 11.33 9.57
C HIS A 116 8.69 11.11 10.82
N ILE A 117 9.61 10.14 10.82
CA ILE A 117 10.54 9.91 11.95
C ILE A 117 11.41 11.15 12.20
N THR A 118 11.98 11.72 11.14
CA THR A 118 12.85 12.91 11.25
C THR A 118 12.07 14.17 11.64
N GLY A 119 10.82 14.32 11.20
CA GLY A 119 9.97 15.46 11.56
C GLY A 119 9.40 15.37 12.99
N ALA A 120 9.25 14.16 13.52
CA ALA A 120 8.73 13.91 14.88
C ALA A 120 9.73 14.22 16.01
N SER A 121 11.01 14.47 15.70
CA SER A 121 12.02 14.93 16.66
C SER A 121 11.97 16.44 16.92
N VAL A 122 11.10 17.18 16.22
CA VAL A 122 10.88 18.63 16.41
C VAL A 122 9.74 18.87 17.41
N PRO A 123 9.95 19.59 18.53
CA PRO A 123 9.00 19.69 19.64
C PRO A 123 7.59 20.22 19.33
N ALA A 124 7.36 20.83 18.16
CA ALA A 124 6.09 21.42 17.75
C ALA A 124 5.21 20.51 16.85
N SER A 125 5.68 19.34 16.42
CA SER A 125 5.02 18.48 15.41
C SER A 125 4.31 17.24 15.97
N SER A 126 4.19 17.14 17.31
CA SER A 126 3.71 15.98 18.07
C SER A 126 2.18 15.76 18.00
N ALA A 127 1.57 15.92 16.83
CA ALA A 127 0.24 15.39 16.61
C ALA A 127 0.32 13.85 16.62
N ALA A 128 -0.41 13.19 17.52
CA ALA A 128 -0.48 11.73 17.64
C ALA A 128 -0.85 11.02 16.31
N ALA A 129 -1.44 11.75 15.36
CA ALA A 129 -1.69 11.28 13.99
C ALA A 129 -0.40 10.94 13.20
N ASN A 130 0.71 11.68 13.40
CA ASN A 130 1.98 11.47 12.70
C ASN A 130 2.73 10.21 13.15
N PHE A 131 2.60 9.82 14.41
CA PHE A 131 3.21 8.57 14.89
C PHE A 131 2.40 7.34 14.48
N GLY A 132 1.07 7.48 14.43
CA GLY A 132 0.18 6.41 13.94
C GLY A 132 0.34 6.13 12.44
N SER A 133 0.73 7.13 11.64
CA SER A 133 0.98 6.95 10.20
C SER A 133 2.25 6.15 9.95
N ILE A 134 3.37 6.38 10.67
CA ILE A 134 4.64 5.64 10.50
C ILE A 134 4.46 4.11 10.54
N TYR A 135 3.69 3.60 11.51
CA TYR A 135 3.43 2.15 11.64
C TYR A 135 2.67 1.59 10.44
N LEU A 136 1.75 2.38 9.88
CA LEU A 136 0.98 1.98 8.70
C LEU A 136 1.80 2.14 7.42
N ASP A 137 2.55 3.23 7.29
CA ASP A 137 3.31 3.57 6.11
C ASP A 137 4.45 2.57 5.90
N MET A 138 5.19 2.26 6.96
CA MET A 138 6.29 1.31 6.90
C MET A 138 5.81 -0.13 7.06
N GLY A 139 4.93 -0.42 8.02
CA GLY A 139 4.49 -1.79 8.31
C GLY A 139 3.73 -2.45 7.17
N ALA A 140 2.76 -1.76 6.57
CA ALA A 140 2.01 -2.29 5.42
C ALA A 140 2.93 -2.51 4.20
N THR A 141 3.85 -1.56 3.98
CA THR A 141 4.83 -1.63 2.90
C THR A 141 5.78 -2.81 3.08
N LEU A 142 6.29 -3.02 4.30
CA LEU A 142 7.12 -4.17 4.63
C LEU A 142 6.38 -5.50 4.41
N LEU A 143 5.10 -5.60 4.81
CA LEU A 143 4.29 -6.79 4.54
C LEU A 143 4.20 -7.07 3.03
N ILE A 144 3.91 -6.06 2.21
CA ILE A 144 3.84 -6.20 0.75
C ILE A 144 5.19 -6.63 0.17
N ILE A 145 6.30 -6.04 0.63
CA ILE A 145 7.66 -6.43 0.21
C ILE A 145 7.94 -7.89 0.56
N LEU A 146 7.61 -8.33 1.77
CA LEU A 146 7.87 -9.70 2.23
C LEU A 146 7.06 -10.72 1.41
N LEU A 147 5.78 -10.45 1.15
CA LEU A 147 4.94 -11.29 0.31
C LEU A 147 5.45 -11.33 -1.14
N TRP A 148 5.87 -10.18 -1.67
CA TRP A 148 6.46 -10.07 -3.00
C TRP A 148 7.79 -10.82 -3.12
N ALA A 149 8.67 -10.69 -2.13
CA ALA A 149 9.94 -11.42 -2.08
C ALA A 149 9.72 -12.94 -1.98
N ALA A 150 8.77 -13.39 -1.16
CA ALA A 150 8.37 -14.79 -1.06
C ALA A 150 7.84 -15.32 -2.41
N TRP A 151 7.01 -14.53 -3.10
CA TRP A 151 6.53 -14.86 -4.45
C TRP A 151 7.68 -15.01 -5.45
N LEU A 152 8.66 -14.10 -5.45
CA LEU A 152 9.83 -14.17 -6.33
C LEU A 152 10.70 -15.40 -6.05
N GLY A 153 10.94 -15.72 -4.78
CA GLY A 153 11.67 -16.92 -4.39
C GLY A 153 11.00 -18.19 -4.92
N MET A 154 9.67 -18.28 -4.80
CA MET A 154 8.91 -19.41 -5.33
C MET A 154 8.87 -19.48 -6.87
N ARG A 155 8.91 -18.34 -7.55
CA ARG A 155 9.01 -18.31 -9.03
C ARG A 155 10.35 -18.83 -9.51
N ARG A 156 11.45 -18.39 -8.89
CA ARG A 156 12.82 -18.81 -9.22
C ARG A 156 13.06 -20.29 -8.95
N TYR A 157 12.57 -20.81 -7.83
CA TYR A 157 12.70 -22.24 -7.52
C TYR A 157 12.10 -23.11 -8.64
N LYS A 158 10.91 -22.75 -9.12
CA LYS A 158 10.22 -23.48 -10.17
C LYS A 158 10.93 -23.42 -11.53
N SER A 159 11.60 -22.32 -11.87
CA SER A 159 12.33 -22.20 -13.14
C SER A 159 13.64 -23.00 -13.21
N HIS A 160 14.19 -23.42 -12.06
CA HIS A 160 15.44 -24.18 -12.00
C HIS A 160 15.25 -25.70 -11.82
N HIS A 161 14.03 -26.17 -11.53
CA HIS A 161 13.74 -27.56 -11.16
C HIS A 161 12.64 -28.19 -12.03
N CYS A 162 12.42 -27.64 -13.24
CA CYS A 162 11.55 -28.16 -14.29
C CYS A 162 12.30 -28.04 -15.62
#